data_AF-A0A6M1SGF5-F1
#
_entry.id   AF-A0A6M1SGF5-F1
#
_cell.length_a   1.000
_cell.length_b   1.000
_cell.length_c   1.000
_cell.angle_alpha   90.00
_cell.angle_beta   90.00
_cell.angle_gamma   90.00
#
_symmetry.space_group_name_H-M   'P 1'
#
loop_
_entity.id
_entity.type
_entity.pdbx_description
1 polymer ?
#
loop_
_entity_poly.entity_id
_entity_poly.type
_entity_poly.pdbx_seq_one_letter_code
_entity_poly.pdbx_strand_id
1 'polypeptide(L)'
;RLPKASEGTPLRAFFNGVHGMGNRMVGGVAIVEDFTERKRSEEIIYRQAYYDALTDLPNRRLFIERMEALYQEAGHARRGGLVMFM
;
A
#
# COMPACT_ATOMS: atom_id res chain seq x y z
N ARG A 1 2.82 4.57 5.59
CA ARG A 1 3.00 5.92 6.18
C ARG A 1 3.38 6.85 5.04
N LEU A 2 2.47 7.73 4.64
CA LEU A 2 2.73 8.80 3.68
C LEU A 2 3.82 9.77 4.22
N PRO A 3 4.67 10.34 3.35
CA PRO A 3 5.57 11.43 3.73
C PRO A 3 4.73 12.62 4.23
N LYS A 4 5.18 13.28 5.30
CA LYS A 4 4.55 14.53 5.76
C LYS A 4 4.77 15.61 4.70
N ALA A 5 3.88 16.59 4.60
CA ALA A 5 3.97 17.68 3.61
C ALA A 5 5.29 18.50 3.68
N SER A 6 6.11 18.32 4.73
CA SER A 6 7.47 18.86 4.88
C SER A 6 8.58 18.01 4.25
N GLU A 7 8.29 16.83 3.70
CA GLU A 7 9.26 15.85 3.16
C GLU A 7 9.24 15.74 1.62
N GLY A 8 8.50 16.62 0.93
CA GLY A 8 8.43 16.63 -0.53
C GLY A 8 7.27 15.79 -1.11
N THR A 9 6.92 16.10 -2.34
CA THR A 9 5.77 15.50 -3.04
C THR A 9 6.18 14.17 -3.68
N PRO A 10 5.53 13.03 -3.37
CA PRO A 10 5.86 11.76 -4.01
C PRO A 10 5.53 11.81 -5.52
N LEU A 11 6.57 11.79 -6.34
CA LEU A 11 6.47 11.75 -7.79
C LEU A 11 6.80 10.35 -8.31
N ARG A 12 6.02 9.86 -9.26
CA ARG A 12 6.32 8.65 -10.03
C ARG A 12 6.72 9.07 -11.42
N ALA A 13 7.94 8.71 -11.82
CA ALA A 13 8.45 8.98 -13.16
C ALA A 13 8.65 7.67 -13.92
N PHE A 14 8.19 7.64 -15.17
CA PHE A 14 8.48 6.58 -16.14
C PHE A 14 9.20 7.17 -17.33
N PHE A 15 10.23 6.47 -17.81
CA PHE A 15 10.97 6.85 -19.00
C PHE A 15 10.93 5.71 -20.02
N ASN A 16 10.55 6.03 -21.25
CA ASN A 16 10.56 5.08 -22.36
C ASN A 16 11.39 5.64 -23.52
N GLY A 17 12.30 4.82 -24.04
CA GLY A 17 13.09 5.13 -25.23
C GLY A 17 12.29 4.85 -26.50
N VAL A 18 12.24 5.85 -27.40
CA VAL A 18 11.61 5.70 -28.72
C VAL A 18 12.69 5.32 -29.73
N HIS A 19 12.50 4.16 -30.35
CA HIS A 19 13.38 3.62 -31.39
C HIS A 19 12.74 3.79 -32.76
N GLY A 20 13.52 4.24 -33.72
CA GLY A 20 13.14 4.39 -35.12
C GLY A 20 13.48 3.12 -35.91
N MET A 21 13.28 3.16 -37.23
CA MET A 21 13.68 2.07 -38.10
C MET A 21 15.18 1.74 -37.93
N GLY A 22 15.48 0.44 -37.83
CA GLY A 22 16.85 -0.06 -37.64
C GLY A 22 17.37 -0.01 -36.20
N ASN A 23 16.49 0.01 -35.19
CA ASN A 23 16.86 0.03 -33.76
C ASN A 23 17.69 1.26 -33.33
N ARG A 24 17.66 2.33 -34.13
CA ARG A 24 18.30 3.60 -33.79
C ARG A 24 17.43 4.34 -32.79
N MET A 25 17.96 4.63 -31.61
CA MET A 25 17.29 5.49 -30.63
C MET A 25 17.10 6.89 -31.22
N VAL A 26 15.85 7.36 -31.32
CA VAL A 26 15.49 8.66 -31.91
C VAL A 26 15.12 9.69 -30.86
N GLY A 27 14.76 9.24 -29.65
CA GLY A 27 14.40 10.11 -28.53
C GLY A 27 13.86 9.32 -27.35
N GLY A 28 13.28 10.04 -26.39
CA GLY A 28 12.65 9.44 -25.21
C GLY A 28 11.46 10.25 -24.74
N VAL A 29 10.50 9.56 -24.12
CA VAL A 29 9.33 10.17 -23.48
C VAL A 29 9.45 9.92 -21.97
N ALA A 30 9.34 11.00 -21.19
CA ALA A 30 9.22 10.95 -19.75
C ALA A 30 7.80 11.32 -19.33
N ILE A 31 7.19 10.52 -18.47
CA ILE A 31 5.92 10.83 -17.81
C ILE A 31 6.21 11.00 -16.33
N VAL A 32 5.86 12.15 -15.77
CA VAL A 32 5.97 12.44 -14.34
C VAL A 32 4.58 12.66 -13.80
N GLU A 33 4.18 11.82 -12.85
CA GLU A 33 2.86 11.84 -12.22
C GLU A 33 3.02 12.10 -10.73
N ASP A 34 2.31 13.09 -10.21
CA ASP A 34 2.05 13.21 -8.77
C ASP A 34 0.93 12.23 -8.40
N PHE A 35 1.27 11.22 -7.60
CA PHE A 35 0.34 10.17 -7.18
C PHE A 35 -0.08 10.31 -5.71
N THR A 36 0.13 11.48 -5.10
CA THR A 36 -0.19 11.76 -3.70
C THR A 36 -1.66 11.50 -3.37
N GLU A 37 -2.58 12.02 -4.19
CA GLU A 37 -4.03 11.86 -3.96
C GLU A 37 -4.47 10.41 -4.06
N ARG A 38 -3.91 9.66 -5.01
CA ARG A 38 -4.17 8.24 -5.16
C ARG A 38 -3.73 7.47 -3.91
N LYS A 39 -2.54 7.75 -3.39
CA LYS A 39 -2.06 7.11 -2.16
C LYS A 39 -2.90 7.46 -0.93
N ARG A 40 -3.34 8.72 -0.80
CA ARG A 40 -4.26 9.13 0.27
C ARG A 40 -5.58 8.38 0.19
N SER A 41 -6.14 8.28 -1.01
CA SER A 41 -7.40 7.55 -1.24
C SER A 41 -7.25 6.07 -0.92
N GLU A 42 -6.16 5.44 -1.35
CA GLU A 42 -5.83 4.04 -1.01
C GLU A 42 -5.73 3.84 0.52
N GLU A 43 -5.07 4.75 1.24
CA GLU A 43 -4.91 4.66 2.70
C GLU A 43 -6.24 4.87 3.44
N ILE A 44 -7.10 5.77 2.95
CA ILE A 44 -8.45 5.99 3.49
C ILE A 44 -9.32 4.76 3.28
N ILE A 45 -9.37 4.22 2.06
CA ILE A 45 -10.13 3.01 1.73
C ILE A 45 -9.64 1.84 2.60
N TYR A 46 -8.33 1.68 2.73
CA TYR A 46 -7.75 0.66 3.60
C TYR A 46 -8.19 0.83 5.05
N ARG A 47 -8.13 2.05 5.59
CA ARG A 47 -8.61 2.34 6.94
C ARG A 47 -10.09 2.01 7.11
N GLN A 48 -10.94 2.43 6.20
CA GLN A 48 -12.38 2.14 6.26
C GLN A 48 -12.69 0.63 6.18
N ALA A 49 -11.90 -0.12 5.42
CA ALA A 49 -12.11 -1.57 5.26
C ALA A 49 -11.62 -2.40 6.45
N TYR A 50 -10.72 -1.86 7.27
CA TYR A 50 -9.96 -2.64 8.25
C TYR A 50 -9.89 -2.04 9.66
N TYR A 51 -10.32 -0.81 9.88
CA TYR A 51 -10.31 -0.14 11.17
C TYR A 51 -11.71 0.37 11.52
N ASP A 52 -12.03 0.33 12.80
CA ASP A 52 -13.24 0.94 13.33
C ASP A 52 -13.06 2.47 13.43
N ALA A 53 -14.04 3.23 12.95
CA ALA A 53 -13.93 4.68 12.80
C ALA A 53 -14.00 5.44 14.14
N LEU A 54 -14.56 4.82 15.19
CA LEU A 54 -14.71 5.46 16.50
C LEU A 54 -13.49 5.23 17.39
N THR A 55 -12.87 4.05 17.28
CA THR A 55 -11.78 3.62 18.16
C THR A 55 -10.40 3.60 17.51
N ASP A 56 -10.33 3.67 16.17
CA ASP A 56 -9.11 3.47 15.37
C ASP A 56 -8.42 2.12 15.64
N LEU A 57 -9.16 1.15 16.19
CA LEU A 57 -8.71 -0.22 16.39
C LEU A 57 -8.96 -1.06 15.14
N PRO A 58 -8.18 -2.13 14.91
CA PRO A 58 -8.48 -3.12 13.90
C PRO A 58 -9.92 -3.60 14.04
N ASN A 59 -10.67 -3.60 12.96
CA ASN A 59 -12.00 -4.19 12.96
C ASN A 59 -11.91 -5.72 12.99
N ARG A 60 -13.06 -6.38 13.16
CA ARG A 60 -13.14 -7.84 13.24
C ARG A 60 -12.51 -8.53 12.03
N ARG A 61 -12.61 -7.93 10.84
CA ARG A 61 -12.06 -8.48 9.61
C ARG A 61 -10.54 -8.51 9.64
N LEU A 62 -9.91 -7.36 9.97
CA LEU A 62 -8.45 -7.27 10.09
C LEU A 62 -7.92 -8.19 11.19
N PHE A 63 -8.65 -8.31 12.30
CA PHE A 63 -8.31 -9.19 13.40
C PHE A 63 -8.24 -10.67 12.97
N ILE A 64 -9.29 -11.16 12.29
CA ILE A 64 -9.34 -12.55 11.81
C ILE A 64 -8.22 -12.80 10.77
N GLU A 65 -8.04 -11.88 9.82
CA GLU A 65 -7.00 -12.00 8.79
C GLU A 65 -5.59 -12.12 9.40
N ARG A 66 -5.31 -11.31 10.44
CA ARG A 66 -4.04 -11.40 11.18
C ARG A 66 -3.91 -12.69 11.98
N MET A 67 -5.00 -13.18 12.56
CA MET A 67 -5.00 -14.45 13.29
C MET A 67 -4.72 -15.63 12.37
N GLU A 68 -5.33 -15.65 11.19
CA GLU A 68 -5.07 -16.67 10.17
C GLU A 68 -3.62 -16.62 9.67
N ALA A 69 -3.11 -15.43 9.36
CA ALA A 69 -1.72 -15.26 8.93
C ALA A 69 -0.72 -15.80 9.97
N LEU A 70 -0.92 -15.45 11.25
CA LEU A 70 -0.07 -15.95 12.34
C LEU A 70 -0.19 -17.46 12.55
N TYR A 71 -1.39 -18.02 12.38
CA TYR A 71 -1.59 -19.46 12.45
C TYR A 71 -0.83 -20.21 11.36
N GLN A 72 -0.81 -19.66 10.13
CA GLN A 72 -0.05 -20.23 9.02
C GLN A 72 1.47 -20.10 9.25
N GLU A 73 1.94 -18.95 9.74
CA GLU A 73 3.38 -18.72 10.02
C GLU A 73 3.90 -19.58 11.18
N ALA A 74 3.11 -19.78 12.23
CA ALA A 74 3.56 -20.48 13.43
C ALA A 74 3.60 -22.02 13.29
N GLY A 75 2.96 -22.56 12.25
CA GLY A 75 2.70 -23.99 12.11
C GLY A 75 1.81 -24.53 13.24
N HIS A 76 1.22 -25.72 13.05
CA HIS A 76 0.27 -26.33 14.01
C HIS A 76 0.84 -26.57 15.44
N ALA A 77 2.11 -26.27 15.69
CA ALA A 77 2.80 -26.51 16.95
C ALA A 77 2.71 -25.36 17.97
N ARG A 78 2.39 -24.12 17.55
CA ARG A 78 2.37 -22.96 18.46
C ARG A 78 0.94 -22.60 18.88
N ARG A 79 0.64 -22.74 20.17
CA ARG A 79 -0.62 -22.27 20.77
C ARG A 79 -0.48 -20.81 21.17
N GLY A 80 -0.97 -19.90 20.32
CA GLY A 80 -1.11 -18.48 20.62
C GLY A 80 -2.53 -18.01 20.26
N GLY A 81 -3.01 -16.98 20.94
CA GLY A 81 -4.32 -16.37 20.68
C GLY A 81 -4.20 -14.85 20.66
N LEU A 82 -5.03 -14.20 19.85
CA LEU A 82 -5.20 -12.76 19.86
C LEU A 82 -6.49 -12.42 20.65
N VAL A 83 -6.52 -11.26 21.29
CA VAL A 83 -7.72 -10.74 21.96
C VAL A 83 -8.12 -9.44 21.29
N MET A 84 -9.40 -9.34 20.91
CA MET A 84 -9.99 -8.13 20.35
C MET A 84 -10.82 -7.44 21.44
N PHE A 85 -10.61 -6.14 21.63
CA PHE A 85 -11.48 -5.28 22.42
C PHE A 85 -12.31 -4.44 21.43
N MET A 86 -13.64 -4.49 21.55
CA MET A 86 -14.59 -3.65 20.81
C MET A 86 -15.18 -2.60 21.74
#